data_AF-A0A2G6FK04-F1
#
_entry.id   AF-A0A2G6FK04-F1
#
_cell.length_a   1.000
_cell.length_b   1.000
_cell.length_c   1.000
_cell.angle_alpha   90.00
_cell.angle_beta   90.00
_cell.angle_gamma   90.00
#
_symmetry.space_group_name_H-M   'P 1'
#
loop_
_entity.id
_entity.type
_entity.pdbx_description
1 polymer ?
#
loop_
_entity_poly.entity_id
_entity_poly.type
_entity_poly.pdbx_seq_one_letter_code
_entity_poly.pdbx_strand_id
1 'polypeptide(L)'
;MKRIAPKIFFDKNDYHLLQIVDDVLERGAQSRTFRSLLIEHMHPHGIKEMAAPRGLRIAYAVVSLLGSFEKGEVHDRLKALRSLRDEVFLFSSTYYRRNTARILIQIMKELVRTSNNEMRRLKLAHDFRVVSTGNPRTIRKELAKYHLVEMPEEWNQLTFDGHVHDANSKGRKSPTHLLMDAWIK
;
A
#
# COMPACT_ATOMS: atom_id res chain seq x y z
N MET A 1 28.41 2.04 9.02
CA MET A 1 27.79 2.68 10.21
C MET A 1 26.30 2.91 9.92
N LYS A 2 25.36 2.32 10.69
CA LYS A 2 23.93 2.64 10.56
C LYS A 2 23.69 4.04 11.12
N ARG A 3 23.47 5.04 10.26
CA ARG A 3 23.01 6.37 10.69
C ARG A 3 21.54 6.25 11.10
N ILE A 4 21.31 6.01 12.40
CA ILE A 4 19.98 6.02 12.99
C ILE A 4 19.39 7.42 12.74
N ALA A 5 18.30 7.50 11.97
CA ALA A 5 17.62 8.76 11.76
C ALA A 5 17.13 9.32 13.11
N PRO A 6 17.13 10.65 13.34
CA PRO A 6 16.77 11.17 14.64
C PRO A 6 15.34 10.76 15.01
N LYS A 7 15.15 10.19 16.21
CA LYS A 7 13.84 9.80 16.78
C LYS A 7 12.82 10.96 16.86
N ILE A 8 13.27 12.19 16.59
CA ILE A 8 12.47 13.42 16.54
C ILE A 8 11.60 13.48 15.26
N PHE A 9 12.06 12.91 14.14
CA PHE A 9 11.38 13.03 12.84
C PHE A 9 10.50 11.82 12.48
N PHE A 10 10.69 10.66 13.13
CA PHE A 10 10.04 9.41 12.77
C PHE A 10 9.44 8.71 13.99
N ASP A 11 8.20 8.26 13.84
CA ASP A 11 7.46 7.55 14.88
C ASP A 11 7.94 6.09 14.96
N LYS A 12 7.76 5.43 16.11
CA LYS A 12 7.99 3.98 16.25
C LYS A 12 7.20 3.18 15.19
N ASN A 13 6.01 3.66 14.82
CA ASN A 13 5.18 3.07 13.78
C ASN A 13 5.81 3.13 12.38
N ASP A 14 6.67 4.12 12.08
CA ASP A 14 7.36 4.22 10.79
C ASP A 14 8.42 3.11 10.67
N TYR A 15 9.19 2.89 11.73
CA TYR A 15 10.13 1.76 11.82
C TYR A 15 9.41 0.40 11.80
N HIS A 16 8.26 0.30 12.48
CA HIS A 16 7.47 -0.93 12.51
C HIS A 16 6.87 -1.26 11.12
N LEU A 17 6.48 -0.24 10.34
CA LEU A 17 6.07 -0.41 8.95
C LEU A 17 7.22 -0.97 8.10
N LEU A 18 8.45 -0.47 8.24
CA LEU A 18 9.61 -1.03 7.54
C LEU A 18 9.87 -2.49 7.92
N GLN A 19 9.78 -2.83 9.20
CA GLN A 19 9.92 -4.21 9.68
C GLN A 19 8.88 -5.15 9.04
N ILE A 20 7.61 -4.73 8.92
CA ILE A 20 6.57 -5.50 8.23
C ILE A 20 6.90 -5.68 6.74
N VAL A 21 7.41 -4.64 6.08
CA VAL A 21 7.79 -4.69 4.67
C VAL A 21 8.92 -5.70 4.46
N ASP A 22 9.98 -5.62 5.26
CA ASP A 22 11.13 -6.52 5.17
C ASP A 22 10.73 -7.97 5.52
N ASP A 23 9.97 -8.20 6.60
CA ASP A 23 9.49 -9.54 6.99
C ASP A 23 8.65 -10.21 5.88
N VAL A 24 7.80 -9.46 5.16
CA VAL A 24 6.95 -10.02 4.11
C VAL A 24 7.71 -10.20 2.79
N LEU A 25 8.68 -9.35 2.46
CA LEU A 25 9.53 -9.55 1.27
C LEU A 25 10.49 -10.73 1.45
N GLU A 26 11.11 -10.87 2.62
CA GLU A 26 12.04 -11.96 2.94
C GLU A 26 11.31 -13.29 3.12
N ARG A 27 10.21 -13.32 3.91
CA ARG A 27 9.55 -14.57 4.35
C ARG A 27 8.25 -14.87 3.62
N GLY A 28 7.74 -13.96 2.78
CA GLY A 28 6.45 -14.10 2.11
C GLY A 28 5.29 -14.31 3.09
N ALA A 29 4.29 -15.06 2.64
CA ALA A 29 3.11 -15.45 3.45
C ALA A 29 3.44 -16.36 4.66
N GLN A 30 4.72 -16.68 4.93
CA GLN A 30 5.17 -17.43 6.11
C GLN A 30 5.49 -16.54 7.33
N SER A 31 5.47 -15.20 7.21
CA SER A 31 5.65 -14.32 8.38
C SER A 31 4.53 -14.52 9.41
N ARG A 32 4.87 -15.13 10.55
CA ARG A 32 3.90 -15.54 11.59
C ARG A 32 3.27 -14.36 12.31
N THR A 33 4.02 -13.28 12.50
CA THR A 33 3.69 -12.14 13.39
C THR A 33 2.36 -11.48 13.03
N PHE A 34 2.02 -11.41 11.73
CA PHE A 34 0.85 -10.71 11.23
C PHE A 34 -0.13 -11.56 10.42
N ARG A 35 0.07 -12.88 10.32
CA ARG A 35 -0.90 -13.80 9.69
C ARG A 35 -2.33 -13.62 10.22
N SER A 36 -2.46 -13.26 11.50
CA SER A 36 -3.74 -12.89 12.15
C SER A 36 -4.48 -11.73 11.47
N LEU A 37 -3.78 -10.76 10.88
CA LEU A 37 -4.38 -9.63 10.18
C LEU A 37 -4.89 -9.99 8.77
N LEU A 38 -4.35 -11.04 8.12
CA LEU A 38 -4.91 -11.57 6.85
C LEU A 38 -6.07 -12.57 7.07
N ILE A 39 -6.54 -12.76 8.30
CA ILE A 39 -7.66 -13.67 8.54
C ILE A 39 -8.91 -13.13 7.84
N GLU A 40 -9.49 -14.01 7.02
CA GLU A 40 -10.46 -13.70 5.98
C GLU A 40 -11.87 -13.43 6.53
N HIS A 41 -12.20 -14.04 7.66
CA HIS A 41 -13.48 -13.87 8.36
C HIS A 41 -13.47 -12.74 9.40
N MET A 42 -12.35 -12.04 9.59
CA MET A 42 -12.26 -10.93 10.55
C MET A 42 -12.53 -9.59 9.83
N HIS A 43 -13.65 -8.94 10.19
CA HIS A 43 -14.01 -7.62 9.68
C HIS A 43 -12.98 -6.55 10.09
N PRO A 44 -12.65 -5.54 9.24
CA PRO A 44 -11.69 -4.49 9.58
C PRO A 44 -12.03 -3.71 10.87
N HIS A 45 -13.32 -3.47 11.11
CA HIS A 45 -13.86 -2.81 12.31
C HIS A 45 -14.09 -3.76 13.51
N GLY A 46 -13.49 -4.95 13.46
CA GLY A 46 -13.57 -5.95 14.53
C GLY A 46 -12.23 -6.16 15.21
N ILE A 47 -11.86 -7.42 15.45
CA ILE A 47 -10.60 -7.81 16.11
C ILE A 47 -9.36 -7.20 15.42
N LYS A 48 -9.40 -6.96 14.11
CA LYS A 48 -8.30 -6.30 13.37
C LYS A 48 -7.99 -4.91 13.87
N GLU A 49 -9.00 -4.12 14.27
CA GLU A 49 -8.80 -2.78 14.81
C GLU A 49 -8.08 -2.78 16.16
N MET A 50 -8.38 -3.77 17.00
CA MET A 50 -7.69 -3.97 18.28
C MET A 50 -6.27 -4.54 18.10
N ALA A 51 -6.03 -5.31 17.03
CA ALA A 51 -4.76 -5.98 16.78
C ALA A 51 -3.67 -5.07 16.16
N ALA A 52 -4.04 -4.11 15.31
CA ALA A 52 -3.07 -3.19 14.70
C ALA A 52 -3.68 -1.86 14.19
N PRO A 53 -2.94 -0.73 14.30
CA PRO A 53 -3.30 0.54 13.68
C PRO A 53 -3.59 0.45 12.18
N ARG A 54 -4.59 1.22 11.70
CA ARG A 54 -5.06 1.22 10.30
C ARG A 54 -3.91 1.28 9.27
N GLY A 55 -2.96 2.20 9.44
CA GLY A 55 -1.83 2.35 8.52
C GLY A 55 -1.00 1.06 8.39
N LEU A 56 -0.77 0.35 9.49
CA LEU A 56 -0.01 -0.90 9.47
C LEU A 56 -0.80 -2.05 8.83
N ARG A 57 -2.13 -2.11 9.01
CA ARG A 57 -2.99 -3.09 8.34
C ARG A 57 -3.02 -2.90 6.83
N ILE A 58 -3.21 -1.66 6.37
CA ILE A 58 -3.19 -1.37 4.92
C ILE A 58 -1.79 -1.64 4.36
N ALA A 59 -0.72 -1.21 5.04
CA ALA A 59 0.66 -1.51 4.63
C ALA A 59 0.87 -3.00 4.43
N TYR A 60 0.49 -3.80 5.43
CA TYR A 60 0.60 -5.26 5.39
C TYR A 60 -0.22 -5.88 4.25
N ALA A 61 -1.43 -5.39 3.99
CA ALA A 61 -2.26 -5.84 2.87
C ALA A 61 -1.64 -5.50 1.50
N VAL A 62 -1.08 -4.29 1.32
CA VAL A 62 -0.39 -3.91 0.07
C VAL A 62 0.90 -4.71 -0.12
N VAL A 63 1.75 -4.89 0.90
CA VAL A 63 2.99 -5.68 0.77
C VAL A 63 2.67 -7.15 0.51
N SER A 64 1.66 -7.71 1.18
CA SER A 64 1.21 -9.09 0.93
C SER A 64 0.72 -9.26 -0.51
N LEU A 65 0.03 -8.26 -1.07
CA LEU A 65 -0.36 -8.24 -2.48
C LEU A 65 0.87 -8.22 -3.40
N LEU A 66 1.82 -7.31 -3.17
CA LEU A 66 3.05 -7.22 -3.98
C LEU A 66 3.88 -8.51 -3.91
N GLY A 67 4.07 -9.10 -2.73
CA GLY A 67 4.80 -10.36 -2.54
C GLY A 67 4.10 -11.56 -3.20
N SER A 68 2.75 -11.56 -3.27
CA SER A 68 1.99 -12.61 -3.97
C SER A 68 2.26 -12.65 -5.49
N PHE A 69 2.76 -11.56 -6.08
CA PHE A 69 3.00 -11.50 -7.53
C PHE A 69 4.21 -12.32 -7.97
N GLU A 70 5.24 -12.41 -7.13
CA GLU A 70 6.47 -13.18 -7.39
C GLU A 70 6.33 -14.66 -7.05
N LYS A 71 5.70 -14.97 -5.90
CA LYS A 71 5.76 -16.32 -5.27
C LYS A 71 4.39 -16.91 -4.90
N GLY A 72 3.29 -16.19 -5.09
CA GLY A 72 1.95 -16.59 -4.64
C GLY A 72 1.10 -17.26 -5.71
N GLU A 73 0.29 -18.22 -5.27
CA GLU A 73 -0.73 -18.89 -6.09
C GLU A 73 -1.88 -17.94 -6.45
N VAL A 74 -2.72 -18.34 -7.41
CA VAL A 74 -3.89 -17.54 -7.84
C VAL A 74 -4.82 -17.23 -6.67
N HIS A 75 -5.03 -18.20 -5.77
CA HIS A 75 -5.84 -18.02 -4.56
C HIS A 75 -5.24 -16.97 -3.60
N ASP A 76 -3.93 -17.01 -3.37
CA ASP A 76 -3.23 -16.05 -2.49
C ASP A 76 -3.33 -14.61 -3.03
N ARG A 77 -3.19 -14.45 -4.36
CA ARG A 77 -3.34 -13.15 -5.04
C ARG A 77 -4.75 -12.59 -4.86
N LEU A 78 -5.78 -13.42 -5.08
CA LEU A 78 -7.18 -13.03 -4.89
C LEU A 78 -7.48 -12.69 -3.42
N LYS A 79 -6.92 -13.43 -2.48
CA LYS A 79 -7.03 -13.17 -1.04
C LYS A 79 -6.38 -11.85 -0.64
N ALA A 80 -5.16 -11.58 -1.12
CA ALA A 80 -4.47 -10.32 -0.87
C ALA A 80 -5.21 -9.12 -1.49
N LEU A 81 -5.75 -9.27 -2.72
CA LEU A 81 -6.60 -8.25 -3.35
C LEU A 81 -7.86 -7.96 -2.55
N ARG A 82 -8.57 -8.99 -2.07
CA ARG A 82 -9.75 -8.83 -1.21
C ARG A 82 -9.39 -8.14 0.10
N SER A 83 -8.35 -8.60 0.79
CA SER A 83 -7.88 -7.97 2.03
C SER A 83 -7.49 -6.50 1.85
N LEU A 84 -6.83 -6.15 0.74
CA LEU A 84 -6.48 -4.76 0.45
C LEU A 84 -7.71 -3.91 0.15
N ARG A 85 -8.63 -4.41 -0.68
CA ARG A 85 -9.91 -3.76 -0.94
C ARG A 85 -10.64 -3.49 0.38
N ASP A 86 -10.72 -4.50 1.25
CA ASP A 86 -11.51 -4.43 2.46
C ASP A 86 -10.92 -3.45 3.49
N GLU A 87 -9.60 -3.43 3.71
CA GLU A 87 -8.94 -2.46 4.61
C GLU A 87 -8.97 -1.01 4.08
N VAL A 88 -9.08 -0.81 2.75
CA VAL A 88 -9.07 0.53 2.14
C VAL A 88 -10.49 1.08 1.90
N PHE A 89 -11.45 0.24 1.50
CA PHE A 89 -12.79 0.67 1.10
C PHE A 89 -13.87 0.53 2.17
N LEU A 90 -13.80 -0.47 3.06
CA LEU A 90 -14.87 -0.67 4.05
C LEU A 90 -14.86 0.43 5.13
N PHE A 91 -13.78 1.19 5.28
CA PHE A 91 -13.72 2.34 6.18
C PHE A 91 -14.68 3.44 5.74
N SER A 92 -15.70 3.71 6.56
CA SER A 92 -16.90 4.48 6.19
C SER A 92 -16.72 6.00 6.17
N SER A 93 -15.65 6.53 6.77
CA SER A 93 -15.55 7.96 7.12
C SER A 93 -14.89 8.88 6.08
N THR A 94 -14.13 8.36 5.11
CA THR A 94 -13.35 9.20 4.19
C THR A 94 -14.09 9.44 2.86
N TYR A 95 -14.26 10.70 2.45
CA TYR A 95 -14.82 11.07 1.13
C TYR A 95 -13.94 10.74 -0.08
N TYR A 96 -12.70 10.27 0.15
CA TYR A 96 -11.60 10.34 -0.81
C TYR A 96 -10.85 9.01 -0.94
N ARG A 97 -11.60 7.89 -0.89
CA ARG A 97 -11.10 6.52 -0.71
C ARG A 97 -10.27 6.03 -1.89
N ARG A 98 -10.68 6.28 -3.13
CA ARG A 98 -9.99 5.75 -4.33
C ARG A 98 -8.66 6.44 -4.56
N ASN A 99 -8.63 7.76 -4.45
CA ASN A 99 -7.39 8.52 -4.52
C ASN A 99 -6.46 8.19 -3.34
N THR A 100 -7.00 7.93 -2.14
CA THR A 100 -6.21 7.35 -1.03
C THR A 100 -5.60 6.00 -1.43
N ALA A 101 -6.40 5.08 -1.98
CA ALA A 101 -5.96 3.74 -2.39
C ALA A 101 -4.81 3.79 -3.40
N ARG A 102 -4.96 4.60 -4.45
CA ARG A 102 -3.97 4.81 -5.52
C ARG A 102 -2.62 5.23 -4.96
N ILE A 103 -2.61 6.22 -4.06
CA ILE A 103 -1.37 6.73 -3.47
C ILE A 103 -0.76 5.75 -2.48
N LEU A 104 -1.55 5.08 -1.63
CA LEU A 104 -1.00 4.08 -0.71
C LEU A 104 -0.28 2.96 -1.48
N ILE A 105 -0.86 2.47 -2.58
CA ILE A 105 -0.20 1.49 -3.44
C ILE A 105 1.06 2.10 -4.09
N GLN A 106 1.00 3.34 -4.59
CA GLN A 106 2.14 3.99 -5.23
C GLN A 106 3.32 4.24 -4.26
N ILE A 107 3.07 4.74 -3.05
CA ILE A 107 4.09 4.91 -2.01
C ILE A 107 4.69 3.56 -1.64
N MET A 108 3.87 2.51 -1.47
CA MET A 108 4.37 1.18 -1.14
C MET A 108 5.24 0.58 -2.26
N LYS A 109 4.87 0.76 -3.54
CA LYS A 109 5.71 0.37 -4.67
C LYS A 109 7.05 1.10 -4.66
N GLU A 110 7.08 2.40 -4.33
CA GLU A 110 8.36 3.11 -4.19
C GLU A 110 9.16 2.59 -2.98
N LEU A 111 8.50 2.30 -1.86
CA LEU A 111 9.13 1.78 -0.66
C LEU A 111 9.82 0.44 -0.88
N VAL A 112 9.11 -0.50 -1.52
CA VAL A 112 9.64 -1.83 -1.92
C VAL A 112 10.79 -1.70 -2.92
N ARG A 113 10.71 -0.75 -3.87
CA ARG A 113 11.79 -0.46 -4.83
C ARG A 113 13.02 0.21 -4.18
N THR A 114 12.86 0.84 -3.02
CA THR A 114 13.91 1.62 -2.35
C THR A 114 14.55 0.80 -1.22
N SER A 115 15.30 -0.25 -1.54
CA SER A 115 16.01 -1.06 -0.53
C SER A 115 17.24 -0.34 0.06
N ASN A 116 18.03 0.33 -0.77
CA ASN A 116 19.40 0.75 -0.42
C ASN A 116 19.53 2.09 0.32
N ASN A 117 18.43 2.76 0.68
CA ASN A 117 18.47 4.08 1.33
C ASN A 117 17.45 4.18 2.48
N GLU A 118 17.88 3.76 3.67
CA GLU A 118 17.09 3.78 4.90
C GLU A 118 16.42 5.13 5.20
N MET A 119 17.09 6.24 4.91
CA MET A 119 16.53 7.57 5.15
C MET A 119 15.35 7.86 4.21
N ARG A 120 15.42 7.42 2.95
CA ARG A 120 14.29 7.51 2.00
C ARG A 120 13.18 6.53 2.37
N ARG A 121 13.51 5.33 2.85
CA ARG A 121 12.54 4.34 3.35
C ARG A 121 11.72 4.89 4.51
N LEU A 122 12.36 5.47 5.52
CA LEU A 122 11.67 6.07 6.67
C LEU A 122 10.76 7.24 6.28
N LYS A 123 11.17 8.07 5.31
CA LYS A 123 10.30 9.11 4.73
C LYS A 123 9.08 8.52 4.03
N LEU A 124 9.26 7.50 3.20
CA LEU A 124 8.15 6.83 2.51
C LEU A 124 7.21 6.10 3.49
N ALA A 125 7.72 5.50 4.56
CA ALA A 125 6.92 4.92 5.64
C ALA A 125 6.10 5.98 6.38
N HIS A 126 6.70 7.14 6.66
CA HIS A 126 6.01 8.29 7.25
C HIS A 126 4.91 8.83 6.33
N ASP A 127 5.24 9.08 5.06
CA ASP A 127 4.28 9.54 4.04
C ASP A 127 3.11 8.55 3.93
N PHE A 128 3.38 7.23 3.91
CA PHE A 128 2.34 6.19 3.92
C PHE A 128 1.43 6.30 5.15
N ARG A 129 2.00 6.51 6.36
CA ARG A 129 1.22 6.68 7.59
C ARG A 129 0.32 7.91 7.53
N VAL A 130 0.79 9.01 6.94
CA VAL A 130 0.07 10.30 6.82
C VAL A 130 -0.97 10.28 5.68
N VAL A 131 -0.79 9.45 4.66
CA VAL A 131 -1.79 9.17 3.60
C VAL A 131 -2.83 8.13 4.06
N SER A 132 -2.49 7.30 5.05
CA SER A 132 -3.49 6.77 5.98
C SER A 132 -4.14 7.94 6.77
N THR A 133 -5.11 7.69 7.64
CA THR A 133 -6.17 8.66 8.01
C THR A 133 -7.08 9.02 6.82
N GLY A 134 -6.56 9.51 5.70
CA GLY A 134 -7.32 9.85 4.50
C GLY A 134 -7.58 11.35 4.28
N ASN A 135 -6.70 12.23 4.76
CA ASN A 135 -6.89 13.69 4.65
C ASN A 135 -6.80 14.19 3.17
N PRO A 136 -7.87 14.78 2.58
CA PRO A 136 -7.88 15.19 1.17
C PRO A 136 -6.79 16.19 0.78
N ARG A 137 -6.35 17.06 1.71
CA ARG A 137 -5.26 18.03 1.46
C ARG A 137 -3.91 17.33 1.31
N THR A 138 -3.65 16.30 2.12
CA THR A 138 -2.46 15.45 1.98
C THR A 138 -2.51 14.67 0.68
N ILE A 139 -3.65 14.05 0.39
CA ILE A 139 -3.79 13.16 -0.76
C ILE A 139 -3.60 13.94 -2.07
N ARG A 140 -4.16 15.15 -2.22
CA ARG A 140 -3.90 15.99 -3.40
C ARG A 140 -2.43 16.39 -3.57
N LYS A 141 -1.71 16.66 -2.48
CA LYS A 141 -0.26 16.95 -2.55
C LYS A 141 0.53 15.74 -3.04
N GLU A 142 0.20 14.55 -2.55
CA GLU A 142 0.85 13.31 -2.97
C GLU A 142 0.46 12.90 -4.41
N LEU A 143 -0.77 13.16 -4.86
CA LEU A 143 -1.18 12.97 -6.26
C LEU A 143 -0.28 13.81 -7.18
N ALA A 144 -0.13 15.10 -6.88
CA ALA A 144 0.72 16.02 -7.64
C ALA A 144 2.20 15.59 -7.63
N LYS A 145 2.73 15.18 -6.47
CA LYS A 145 4.10 14.65 -6.29
C LYS A 145 4.38 13.40 -7.13
N TYR A 146 3.38 12.54 -7.32
CA TYR A 146 3.48 11.33 -8.16
C TYR A 146 2.98 11.52 -9.60
N HIS A 147 2.61 12.76 -9.99
CA HIS A 147 2.01 13.08 -11.28
C HIS A 147 0.75 12.24 -11.61
N LEU A 148 0.01 11.86 -10.58
CA LEU A 148 -1.27 11.16 -10.70
C LEU A 148 -2.40 12.20 -10.79
N VAL A 149 -3.33 12.01 -11.71
CA VAL A 149 -4.53 12.84 -11.81
C VAL A 149 -5.49 12.47 -10.68
N GLU A 150 -6.21 13.47 -10.15
CA GLU A 150 -7.32 13.30 -9.20
C GLU A 150 -8.51 12.66 -9.91
N MET A 151 -8.95 11.50 -9.44
CA MET A 151 -10.08 10.76 -10.02
C MET A 151 -11.39 11.09 -9.33
N PRO A 152 -12.54 11.05 -10.04
CA PRO A 152 -13.84 11.12 -9.40
C PRO A 152 -14.06 9.92 -8.46
N GLU A 153 -14.39 10.23 -7.20
CA GLU A 153 -14.71 9.22 -6.17
C GLU A 153 -16.04 8.50 -6.43
N GLU A 154 -16.75 8.83 -7.51
CA GLU A 154 -17.94 8.13 -8.01
C GLU A 154 -17.62 7.02 -9.02
N TRP A 155 -16.48 7.07 -9.73
CA TRP A 155 -16.12 6.17 -10.86
C TRP A 155 -16.93 6.40 -12.14
N ASN A 156 -17.59 7.54 -12.25
CA ASN A 156 -18.35 7.99 -13.43
C ASN A 156 -17.45 8.42 -14.61
N GLN A 157 -16.27 7.79 -14.75
CA GLN A 157 -15.18 8.31 -15.56
C GLN A 157 -15.26 7.79 -17.01
N LEU A 158 -15.74 8.65 -17.90
CA LEU A 158 -15.95 8.36 -19.33
C LEU A 158 -14.71 8.60 -20.22
N THR A 159 -13.61 9.12 -19.67
CA THR A 159 -12.59 9.87 -20.46
C THR A 159 -11.16 9.32 -20.40
N PHE A 160 -10.98 8.02 -20.13
CA PHE A 160 -9.69 7.37 -20.38
C PHE A 160 -9.65 6.71 -21.75
N ASP A 161 -8.48 6.75 -22.40
CA ASP A 161 -8.22 6.21 -23.73
C ASP A 161 -8.22 4.65 -23.80
N GLY A 162 -8.49 3.98 -22.68
CA GLY A 162 -8.41 2.53 -22.53
C GLY A 162 -6.99 1.96 -22.41
N HIS A 163 -5.95 2.80 -22.44
CA HIS A 163 -4.55 2.36 -22.53
C HIS A 163 -3.77 2.55 -21.22
N VAL A 164 -3.12 1.47 -20.78
CA VAL A 164 -2.30 1.45 -19.56
C VAL A 164 -0.85 1.80 -19.92
N HIS A 165 -0.54 3.08 -20.13
CA HIS A 165 0.81 3.55 -20.50
C HIS A 165 1.85 3.34 -19.39
N ASP A 166 2.53 2.20 -19.36
CA ASP A 166 3.58 1.88 -18.39
C ASP A 166 4.78 2.83 -18.50
N ALA A 167 4.99 3.67 -17.48
CA ALA A 167 6.07 4.64 -17.44
C ALA A 167 7.45 4.04 -17.09
N ASN A 168 7.56 2.74 -16.77
CA ASN A 168 8.82 2.15 -16.31
C ASN A 168 9.05 0.72 -16.83
N SER A 169 9.15 0.59 -18.15
CA SER A 169 9.31 -0.68 -18.88
C SER A 169 10.76 -1.15 -19.01
N LYS A 170 11.24 -1.94 -18.04
CA LYS A 170 12.40 -2.84 -18.21
C LYS A 170 12.14 -4.19 -17.53
N GLY A 171 11.36 -5.06 -18.17
CA GLY A 171 11.14 -6.45 -17.71
C GLY A 171 9.81 -7.06 -18.20
N ARG A 172 9.64 -8.37 -17.98
CA ARG A 172 8.34 -9.06 -18.17
C ARG A 172 7.43 -8.74 -16.97
N LYS A 173 6.34 -8.01 -17.19
CA LYS A 173 5.29 -7.79 -16.17
C LYS A 173 4.27 -8.92 -16.19
N SER A 174 3.84 -9.39 -15.02
CA SER A 174 2.71 -10.31 -14.92
C SER A 174 1.38 -9.56 -15.12
N PRO A 175 0.29 -10.23 -15.55
CA PRO A 175 -1.02 -9.59 -15.70
C PRO A 175 -1.50 -8.88 -14.42
N THR A 176 -1.12 -9.38 -13.24
CA THR A 176 -1.47 -8.77 -11.95
C THR A 176 -0.73 -7.44 -11.70
N HIS A 177 0.51 -7.29 -12.19
CA HIS A 177 1.21 -6.00 -12.18
C HIS A 177 0.53 -4.99 -13.12
N LEU A 178 0.12 -5.42 -14.32
CA LEU A 178 -0.57 -4.56 -15.28
C LEU A 178 -1.91 -4.06 -14.71
N LEU A 179 -2.68 -4.93 -14.05
CA LEU A 179 -3.94 -4.55 -13.41
C LEU A 179 -3.72 -3.60 -12.21
N MET A 180 -2.63 -3.75 -11.46
CA MET A 180 -2.25 -2.78 -10.42
C MET A 180 -1.82 -1.43 -11.02
N ASP A 181 -1.02 -1.43 -12.09
CA ASP A 181 -0.58 -0.21 -12.77
C ASP A 181 -1.75 0.53 -13.43
N ALA A 182 -2.73 -0.20 -13.97
CA ALA A 182 -3.99 0.33 -14.47
C ALA A 182 -4.82 0.98 -13.35
N TRP A 183 -4.87 0.37 -12.16
CA TRP A 183 -5.60 0.89 -11.02
C TRP A 183 -5.01 2.19 -10.43
N ILE A 184 -3.68 2.34 -10.49
CA ILE A 184 -2.97 3.54 -10.01
C ILE A 184 -3.19 4.75 -10.95
N LYS A 185 -3.45 4.50 -12.24
CA LYS A 185 -3.62 5.50 -13.32
C LYS A 185 -5.00 6.12 -13.35
#